data_AF-A0A7X8NT63-F1
#
_entry.id   AF-A0A7X8NT63-F1
#
_cell.length_a   1.000
_cell.length_b   1.000
_cell.length_c   1.000
_cell.angle_alpha   90.00
_cell.angle_beta   90.00
_cell.angle_gamma   90.00
#
_symmetry.space_group_name_H-M   'P 1'
#
loop_
_entity.id
_entity.type
_entity.pdbx_description
1 polymer ?
#
loop_
_entity_poly.entity_id
_entity_poly.type
_entity_poly.pdbx_seq_one_letter_code
_entity_poly.pdbx_strand_id
1 'polypeptide(L)'
;MTGTDTMTADTTSERPHVIRHARGKRPEFYETPGLDHVMSMVMVLANEVSVLRDRMDSAERVAKASGIDLAAGIETLELDQAALEEREERRQDFLRRLFYLQLKDADEAAQAQTAEGFNATIAEIALQD
;
A
#
# COMPACT_ATOMS: atom_id res chain seq x y z
N MET A 1 -63.08 -14.52 -25.84
CA MET A 1 -62.75 -15.77 -25.11
C MET A 1 -61.26 -15.99 -25.26
N THR A 2 -60.54 -15.87 -24.13
CA THR A 2 -59.18 -16.41 -23.82
C THR A 2 -58.02 -16.10 -24.77
N GLY A 3 -56.87 -15.57 -24.37
CA GLY A 3 -56.27 -15.36 -23.06
C GLY A 3 -54.75 -15.18 -23.27
N THR A 4 -54.18 -14.18 -22.60
CA THR A 4 -52.83 -14.10 -22.00
C THR A 4 -51.80 -15.19 -22.31
N ASP A 5 -50.57 -14.80 -22.70
CA ASP A 5 -49.36 -15.05 -21.88
C ASP A 5 -48.17 -14.23 -22.40
N THR A 6 -47.71 -13.18 -21.73
CA THR A 6 -46.78 -13.16 -20.57
C THR A 6 -45.30 -13.11 -21.00
N MET A 7 -44.78 -11.88 -21.01
CA MET A 7 -43.59 -11.45 -20.27
C MET A 7 -42.55 -12.53 -19.97
N THR A 8 -41.35 -12.40 -20.54
CA THR A 8 -40.15 -12.95 -19.88
C THR A 8 -39.10 -11.87 -19.85
N ALA A 9 -39.05 -11.21 -18.69
CA ALA A 9 -38.02 -10.28 -18.32
C ALA A 9 -36.67 -11.00 -18.30
N ASP A 10 -35.72 -10.47 -19.06
CA ASP A 10 -34.30 -10.81 -18.93
C ASP A 10 -33.84 -10.27 -17.58
N THR A 11 -33.87 -11.15 -16.58
CA THR A 11 -33.35 -10.85 -15.25
C THR A 11 -31.88 -11.21 -15.25
N THR A 12 -31.04 -10.21 -15.51
CA THR A 12 -29.61 -10.26 -15.18
C THR A 12 -29.48 -10.45 -13.68
N SER A 13 -29.51 -11.72 -13.24
CA SER A 13 -29.29 -12.12 -11.86
C SER A 13 -27.83 -11.84 -11.51
N GLU A 14 -27.60 -10.69 -10.88
CA GLU A 14 -26.35 -10.37 -10.22
C GLU A 14 -26.11 -11.42 -9.13
N ARG A 15 -25.13 -12.30 -9.36
CA ARG A 15 -24.82 -13.37 -8.40
C ARG A 15 -24.21 -12.72 -7.16
N PRO A 16 -24.76 -12.92 -5.96
CA PRO A 16 -24.19 -12.36 -4.75
C PRO A 16 -22.78 -12.92 -4.55
N HIS A 17 -21.78 -12.03 -4.53
CA HIS A 17 -20.39 -12.38 -4.26
C HIS A 17 -20.23 -12.72 -2.78
N VAL A 18 -20.53 -13.97 -2.40
CA VAL A 18 -20.34 -14.45 -1.04
C VAL A 18 -18.86 -14.73 -0.79
N ILE A 19 -18.20 -13.85 -0.02
CA ILE A 19 -16.85 -14.10 0.49
C ILE A 19 -16.94 -15.20 1.55
N ARG A 20 -16.44 -16.40 1.23
CA ARG A 20 -16.37 -17.51 2.18
C ARG A 20 -15.09 -17.39 3.00
N HIS A 21 -15.21 -17.12 4.29
CA HIS A 21 -14.10 -17.26 5.23
C HIS A 21 -13.96 -18.73 5.66
N ALA A 22 -12.72 -19.22 5.76
CA ALA A 22 -12.44 -20.53 6.35
C ALA A 22 -12.88 -20.52 7.83
N ARG A 23 -13.53 -21.59 8.28
CA ARG A 23 -13.94 -21.75 9.67
C ARG A 23 -12.76 -22.33 10.47
N GLY A 24 -12.25 -21.61 11.46
CA GLY A 24 -11.19 -22.07 12.37
C GLY A 24 -10.16 -20.99 12.73
N LYS A 25 -9.31 -21.25 13.74
CA LYS A 25 -8.14 -20.40 14.03
C LYS A 25 -7.19 -20.48 12.84
N ARG A 26 -6.76 -19.33 12.30
CA ARG A 26 -5.79 -19.28 11.20
C ARG A 26 -4.47 -19.92 11.70
N PRO A 27 -3.82 -20.80 10.91
CA PRO A 27 -2.50 -21.29 11.25
C PRO A 27 -1.53 -20.11 11.44
N GLU A 28 -0.82 -20.10 12.57
CA GLU A 28 0.28 -19.18 12.85
C GLU A 28 1.57 -19.93 12.53
N PHE A 29 2.42 -19.39 11.65
CA PHE A 29 3.66 -20.04 11.22
C PHE A 29 4.88 -19.52 11.98
N TYR A 30 4.79 -18.32 12.57
CA TYR A 30 5.87 -17.71 13.30
C TYR A 30 5.50 -17.41 14.75
N GLU A 31 6.48 -17.51 15.65
CA GLU A 31 6.31 -17.21 17.07
C GLU A 31 6.14 -15.70 17.35
N THR A 32 6.71 -14.85 16.50
CA THR A 32 6.62 -13.38 16.65
C THR A 32 5.21 -12.90 16.27
N PRO A 33 4.45 -12.28 17.19
CA PRO A 33 3.13 -11.78 16.89
C PRO A 33 3.14 -10.81 15.70
N GLY A 34 2.23 -11.03 14.75
CA GLY A 34 2.07 -10.17 13.57
C GLY A 34 3.02 -10.46 12.40
N LEU A 35 4.04 -11.33 12.56
CA LEU A 35 4.97 -11.64 11.46
C LEU A 35 4.27 -12.33 10.28
N ASP A 36 3.32 -13.24 10.55
CA ASP A 36 2.47 -13.85 9.52
C ASP A 36 1.67 -12.81 8.71
N HIS A 37 1.21 -11.74 9.37
CA HIS A 37 0.47 -10.67 8.71
C HIS A 37 1.39 -9.86 7.79
N VAL A 38 2.58 -9.49 8.27
CA VAL A 38 3.59 -8.80 7.46
C VAL A 38 3.98 -9.64 6.24
N MET A 39 4.26 -10.93 6.42
CA MET A 39 4.58 -11.84 5.31
C MET A 39 3.43 -11.94 4.29
N SER A 40 2.18 -12.04 4.77
CA SER A 40 1.01 -12.02 3.90
C SER A 40 0.90 -10.71 3.11
N MET A 41 1.18 -9.56 3.75
CA MET A 41 1.16 -8.25 3.08
C MET A 41 2.28 -8.16 2.03
N VAL A 42 3.49 -8.63 2.34
CA VAL A 42 4.63 -8.65 1.41
C VAL A 42 4.32 -9.51 0.18
N MET A 43 3.70 -10.68 0.37
CA MET A 43 3.31 -11.55 -0.75
C MET A 43 2.28 -10.87 -1.67
N VAL A 44 1.29 -10.18 -1.10
CA VAL A 44 0.32 -9.41 -1.89
C VAL A 44 1.02 -8.27 -2.64
N LEU A 45 1.89 -7.51 -1.97
CA LEU A 45 2.65 -6.43 -2.61
C LEU A 45 3.55 -6.95 -3.73
N ALA A 46 4.21 -8.09 -3.56
CA ALA A 46 5.02 -8.71 -4.61
C ALA A 46 4.17 -9.07 -5.85
N ASN A 47 2.95 -9.58 -5.63
CA ASN A 47 2.01 -9.84 -6.72
C ASN A 47 1.60 -8.54 -7.43
N GLU A 48 1.24 -7.49 -6.70
CA GLU A 48 0.90 -6.19 -7.29
C GLU A 48 2.07 -5.58 -8.09
N VAL A 49 3.30 -5.70 -7.59
CA VAL A 49 4.50 -5.27 -8.32
C VAL A 49 4.68 -6.05 -9.62
N SER A 50 4.43 -7.36 -9.61
CA SER A 50 4.44 -8.19 -10.83
C SER A 50 3.42 -7.71 -11.85
N VAL A 51 2.18 -7.48 -11.42
CA VAL A 51 1.09 -7.00 -12.29
C VAL A 51 1.43 -5.62 -12.88
N LEU A 52 2.00 -4.71 -12.08
CA LEU A 52 2.46 -3.41 -12.57
C LEU A 52 3.56 -3.55 -13.63
N ARG A 53 4.51 -4.48 -13.43
CA ARG A 53 5.58 -4.73 -14.39
C ARG A 53 5.04 -5.31 -15.70
N ASP A 54 4.11 -6.24 -15.64
CA ASP A 54 3.43 -6.79 -16.81
C ASP A 54 2.62 -5.70 -17.55
N ARG A 55 2.02 -4.77 -16.80
CA ARG A 55 1.31 -3.62 -17.39
C ARG A 55 2.26 -2.66 -18.10
N MET A 56 3.46 -2.43 -17.57
CA MET A 56 4.50 -1.63 -18.23
C MET A 56 5.01 -2.29 -19.51
N ASP A 57 5.35 -3.58 -19.48
CA ASP A 57 5.73 -4.33 -20.69
C ASP A 57 4.62 -4.27 -21.75
N SER A 58 3.37 -4.43 -21.33
CA SER A 58 2.21 -4.27 -22.23
C SER A 58 2.15 -2.87 -22.85
N ALA A 59 2.43 -1.81 -22.08
CA ALA A 59 2.44 -0.44 -22.58
C ALA A 59 3.55 -0.22 -23.62
N GLU A 60 4.75 -0.75 -23.37
CA GLU A 60 5.88 -0.72 -24.32
C GLU A 60 5.55 -1.44 -25.63
N ARG A 61 4.93 -2.62 -25.56
CA ARG A 61 4.50 -3.37 -26.76
C ARG A 61 3.43 -2.64 -27.56
N VAL A 62 2.44 -2.05 -26.89
CA VAL A 62 1.38 -1.27 -27.54
C VAL A 62 1.96 -0.02 -28.20
N ALA A 63 2.89 0.67 -27.54
CA ALA A 63 3.60 1.82 -28.11
C ALA A 63 4.39 1.41 -29.37
N LYS A 64 5.10 0.27 -29.31
CA LYS A 64 5.87 -0.26 -30.44
C LYS A 64 4.98 -0.64 -31.63
N ALA A 65 3.84 -1.25 -31.38
CA ALA A 65 2.83 -1.53 -32.41
C ALA A 65 2.29 -0.24 -33.05
N SER A 66 2.33 0.87 -32.33
CA SER A 66 1.95 2.21 -32.80
C SER A 66 3.11 3.00 -33.42
N GLY A 67 4.28 2.37 -33.62
CA GLY A 67 5.46 2.97 -34.24
C GLY A 67 6.36 3.77 -33.29
N ILE A 68 6.13 3.69 -31.98
CA ILE A 68 6.93 4.38 -30.95
C ILE A 68 7.79 3.34 -30.22
N ASP A 69 9.11 3.41 -30.34
CA ASP A 69 10.01 2.54 -29.56
C ASP A 69 10.21 3.07 -28.14
N LEU A 70 9.16 2.92 -27.32
CA LEU A 70 9.15 3.41 -25.94
C LEU A 70 10.23 2.74 -25.07
N ALA A 71 10.48 1.45 -25.27
CA ALA A 71 11.50 0.72 -24.52
C ALA A 71 12.90 1.31 -24.76
N ALA A 72 13.29 1.53 -26.02
CA ALA A 72 14.55 2.18 -26.34
C ALA A 72 14.61 3.61 -25.76
N GLY A 73 13.50 4.36 -25.87
CA GLY A 73 13.40 5.71 -25.31
C GLY A 73 13.59 5.76 -23.80
N ILE A 74 13.07 4.78 -23.05
CA ILE A 74 13.25 4.67 -21.60
C ILE A 74 14.72 4.42 -21.25
N GLU A 75 15.39 3.49 -21.94
CA GLU A 75 16.79 3.13 -21.67
C GLU A 75 17.77 4.28 -21.95
N THR A 76 17.45 5.14 -22.92
CA THR A 76 18.27 6.31 -23.26
C THR A 76 17.77 7.61 -22.62
N LEU A 77 16.78 7.54 -21.72
CA LEU A 77 16.16 8.73 -21.14
C LEU A 77 17.14 9.45 -20.21
N GLU A 78 17.62 10.61 -20.65
CA GLU A 78 18.31 11.57 -19.79
C GLU A 78 17.29 12.56 -19.23
N LEU A 79 17.24 12.66 -17.90
CA LEU A 79 16.35 13.59 -17.20
C LEU A 79 17.09 14.89 -16.93
N ASP A 80 16.40 16.01 -17.17
CA ASP A 80 16.90 17.30 -16.74
C ASP A 80 16.76 17.47 -15.21
N GLN A 81 17.36 18.53 -14.70
CA GLN A 81 17.36 18.83 -13.26
C GLN A 81 15.94 19.00 -12.71
N ALA A 82 15.03 19.63 -13.47
CA ALA A 82 13.65 19.82 -13.05
C ALA A 82 12.90 18.48 -12.89
N ALA A 83 13.04 17.57 -13.85
CA ALA A 83 12.41 16.26 -13.78
C ALA A 83 12.98 15.39 -12.64
N LEU A 84 14.26 15.55 -12.31
CA LEU A 84 14.88 14.88 -11.16
C LEU A 84 14.32 15.41 -9.83
N GLU A 85 14.19 16.73 -9.69
CA GLU A 85 13.61 17.38 -8.52
C GLU A 85 12.16 16.94 -8.29
N GLU A 86 11.33 16.91 -9.34
CA GLU A 86 9.97 16.39 -9.24
C GLU A 86 9.92 14.93 -8.80
N ARG A 87 10.85 14.09 -9.27
CA ARG A 87 10.93 12.69 -8.84
C ARG A 87 11.32 12.57 -7.38
N GLU A 88 12.24 13.41 -6.92
CA GLU A 88 12.65 13.46 -5.52
C GLU A 88 11.51 13.92 -4.62
N GLU A 89 10.80 14.98 -4.99
CA GLU A 89 9.66 15.47 -4.22
C GLU A 89 8.57 14.39 -4.07
N ARG A 90 8.19 13.74 -5.17
CA ARG A 90 7.22 12.62 -5.14
C ARG A 90 7.70 11.46 -4.28
N ARG A 91 9.00 11.14 -4.30
CA ARG A 91 9.60 10.09 -3.46
C ARG A 91 9.54 10.48 -1.99
N GLN A 92 9.91 11.71 -1.65
CA GLN A 92 9.86 12.21 -0.28
C GLN A 92 8.43 12.24 0.27
N ASP A 93 7.45 12.66 -0.53
CA ASP A 93 6.03 12.59 -0.17
C ASP A 93 5.55 11.15 0.07
N PHE A 94 5.99 10.22 -0.76
CA PHE A 94 5.68 8.81 -0.56
C PHE A 94 6.29 8.27 0.74
N LEU A 95 7.57 8.55 1.00
CA LEU A 95 8.26 8.10 2.22
C LEU A 95 7.65 8.72 3.48
N ARG A 96 7.29 10.01 3.45
CA ARG A 96 6.58 10.67 4.56
C ARG A 96 5.26 9.99 4.90
N ARG A 97 4.47 9.62 3.89
CA ARG A 97 3.21 8.89 4.10
C ARG A 97 3.45 7.46 4.60
N LEU A 98 4.46 6.78 4.06
CA LEU A 98 4.81 5.41 4.44
C LEU A 98 5.27 5.32 5.90
N PHE A 99 6.07 6.29 6.36
CA PHE A 99 6.66 6.31 7.71
C PHE A 99 5.96 7.24 8.69
N TYR A 100 4.75 7.71 8.38
CA TYR A 100 4.04 8.69 9.20
C TYR A 100 3.96 8.29 10.68
N LEU A 101 3.61 7.04 10.97
CA LEU A 101 3.47 6.57 12.35
C LEU A 101 4.82 6.51 13.07
N GLN A 102 5.87 5.96 12.44
CA GLN A 102 7.20 5.88 13.03
C GLN A 102 7.81 7.26 13.28
N LEU A 103 7.60 8.20 12.36
CA LEU A 103 8.05 9.58 12.55
C LEU A 103 7.31 10.27 13.71
N LYS A 104 6.00 10.00 13.86
CA LYS A 104 5.20 10.49 15.00
C LYS A 104 5.70 9.91 16.32
N ASP A 105 5.91 8.60 16.39
CA ASP A 105 6.41 7.93 17.60
C ASP A 105 7.81 8.45 17.98
N ALA A 106 8.67 8.71 17.00
CA ALA A 106 9.99 9.29 17.22
C ALA A 106 9.92 10.74 17.74
N ASP A 107 9.01 11.56 17.22
CA ASP A 107 8.80 12.95 17.68
C ASP A 107 8.25 12.98 19.11
N GLU A 108 7.28 12.13 19.44
CA GLU A 108 6.76 11.98 20.80
C GLU A 108 7.84 11.54 21.79
N ALA A 109 8.67 10.55 21.40
CA ALA A 109 9.79 10.09 22.21
C ALA A 109 10.87 11.16 22.41
N ALA A 110 11.10 12.02 21.41
CA ALA A 110 12.02 13.15 21.52
C ALA A 110 11.47 14.23 22.48
N GLN A 111 10.17 14.52 22.43
CA GLN A 111 9.51 15.49 23.32
C GLN A 111 9.43 15.00 24.78
N ALA A 112 9.24 13.68 24.98
CA ALA A 112 9.25 13.08 26.32
C ALA A 112 10.62 13.18 27.02
N GLN A 113 11.71 13.34 26.26
CA GLN A 113 13.08 13.48 26.78
C GLN A 113 13.51 14.94 26.98
N THR A 114 12.57 15.87 27.12
CA THR A 114 12.87 17.27 27.43
C THR A 114 13.45 17.45 28.84
N ALA A 115 14.24 18.51 29.05
CA ALA A 115 14.83 18.83 30.36
C ALA A 115 13.76 19.05 31.44
N GLU A 116 12.60 19.60 31.08
CA GLU A 116 11.44 19.71 32.00
C GLU A 116 10.87 18.35 32.35
N GLY A 117 10.69 17.44 31.39
CA GLY A 117 10.25 16.06 31.65
C GLY A 117 11.22 15.31 32.57
N PHE A 118 12.52 15.42 32.30
CA PHE A 118 13.57 14.86 33.15
C PHE A 118 13.51 15.42 34.58
N ASN A 119 13.43 16.74 34.74
CA ASN A 119 13.37 17.39 36.05
C ASN A 119 12.08 17.03 36.82
N ALA A 120 10.94 16.91 36.12
CA ALA A 120 9.69 16.48 36.72
C ALA A 120 9.75 15.04 37.25
N THR A 121 10.35 14.13 36.49
CA THR A 121 10.58 12.75 36.95
C THR A 121 11.51 12.69 38.17
N ILE A 122 12.59 13.49 38.20
CA ILE A 122 13.48 13.59 39.36
C ILE A 122 12.74 14.11 40.60
N ALA A 123 11.87 15.11 40.44
CA ALA A 123 11.07 15.66 41.53
C ALA A 123 10.02 14.66 42.06
N GLU A 124 9.43 13.87 41.18
CA GLU A 124 8.44 12.85 41.55
C GLU A 124 9.06 11.70 42.36
N ILE A 125 10.27 11.25 41.97
CA ILE A 125 11.04 10.26 42.73
C ILE A 125 11.42 10.80 44.11
N ALA A 126 11.81 12.07 44.21
CA ALA A 126 12.18 12.71 45.47
C ALA A 126 11.01 12.90 46.46
N LEU A 127 9.76 12.75 46.02
CA LEU A 127 8.55 12.83 46.85
C LEU A 127 8.04 11.45 47.34
N GLN A 128 8.61 10.35 46.85
CA GLN A 128 8.24 8.98 47.23
C GLN A 128 9.09 8.39 48.36
N ASP A 129 10.13 9.08 48.81
CA ASP A 129 10.93 8.79 50.02
C ASP A 129 10.51 9.70 51.20
#